data_AF-A0A4Q6I738-F1
#
_entry.id   AF-A0A4Q6I738-F1
#
_cell.length_a   1.000
_cell.length_b   1.000
_cell.length_c   1.000
_cell.angle_alpha   90.00
_cell.angle_beta   90.00
_cell.angle_gamma   90.00
#
_symmetry.space_group_name_H-M   'P 1'
#
loop_
_entity.id
_entity.type
_entity.pdbx_description
1 polymer ?
#
loop_
_entity_poly.entity_id
_entity_poly.type
_entity_poly.pdbx_seq_one_letter_code
_entity_poly.pdbx_strand_id
1 'polypeptide(L)'
;MSAYRDVQTAVRVEKFRIWFAWACGGFIMLAIALATQDIRIISVITQVLFLAGGIAFTITAVRMTNALNRKAEAARREVLGDM
;
A
#
# COMPACT_ATOMS: atom_id res chain seq x y z
N MET A 1 18.76 12.37 18.58
CA MET A 1 17.88 11.23 18.90
C MET A 1 16.39 11.50 18.63
N SER A 2 15.80 12.65 19.02
CA SER A 2 14.35 12.90 18.81
C SER A 2 13.98 13.01 17.32
N ALA A 3 14.73 13.78 16.54
CA ALA A 3 14.48 13.95 15.10
C ALA A 3 14.47 12.62 14.32
N TYR A 4 15.32 11.65 14.69
CA TYR A 4 15.34 10.31 14.11
C TYR A 4 14.07 9.51 14.43
N ARG A 5 13.62 9.55 15.69
CA ARG A 5 12.38 8.90 16.13
C ARG A 5 11.17 9.49 15.42
N ASP A 6 11.16 10.80 15.18
CA ASP A 6 10.08 11.50 14.48
C ASP A 6 9.99 11.04 13.01
N VAL A 7 11.14 10.94 12.32
CA VAL A 7 11.22 10.41 10.94
C VAL A 7 10.76 8.95 10.87
N GLN A 8 11.19 8.09 11.79
CA GLN A 8 10.73 6.69 11.81
C GLN A 8 9.23 6.58 12.06
N THR A 9 8.69 7.41 12.96
CA THR A 9 7.25 7.41 13.28
C THR A 9 6.44 7.88 12.07
N ALA A 10 6.86 8.95 11.40
CA ALA A 10 6.24 9.44 10.17
C ALA A 10 6.25 8.37 9.06
N VAL A 11 7.40 7.70 8.84
CA VAL A 11 7.52 6.62 7.87
C VAL A 11 6.57 5.45 8.19
N ARG A 12 6.44 5.09 9.47
CA ARG A 12 5.55 4.01 9.90
C ARG A 12 4.08 4.37 9.67
N VAL A 13 3.68 5.59 10.02
CA VAL A 13 2.31 6.09 9.81
C VAL A 13 1.99 6.09 8.32
N GLU A 14 2.91 6.56 7.47
CA GLU A 14 2.66 6.65 6.04
C GLU A 14 2.55 5.26 5.39
N LYS A 15 3.40 4.31 5.77
CA LYS A 15 3.24 2.90 5.35
C LYS A 15 1.90 2.35 5.78
N PHE A 16 1.49 2.61 7.03
CA PHE A 16 0.20 2.15 7.53
C PHE A 16 -0.96 2.73 6.71
N ARG A 17 -0.92 4.03 6.37
CA ARG A 17 -1.92 4.68 5.51
C ARG A 17 -2.00 4.07 4.13
N ILE A 18 -0.86 3.75 3.51
CA ILE A 18 -0.81 3.09 2.19
C ILE A 18 -1.50 1.72 2.25
N TRP A 19 -1.14 0.90 3.24
CA TRP A 19 -1.74 -0.44 3.40
C TRP A 19 -3.21 -0.38 3.81
N PHE A 20 -3.60 0.60 4.62
CA PHE A 20 -5.00 0.84 4.97
C PHE A 20 -5.82 1.22 3.74
N ALA A 21 -5.33 2.15 2.91
CA ALA A 21 -5.99 2.52 1.66
C ALA A 21 -6.13 1.34 0.70
N TRP A 22 -5.08 0.51 0.57
CA TRP A 22 -5.13 -0.72 -0.22
C TRP A 22 -6.21 -1.70 0.31
N ALA A 23 -6.28 -1.91 1.62
CA ALA A 23 -7.27 -2.78 2.24
C ALA A 23 -8.70 -2.27 2.04
N CYS A 24 -8.93 -0.98 2.24
CA CYS A 24 -10.24 -0.35 1.98
C CYS A 24 -10.66 -0.48 0.52
N GLY A 25 -9.74 -0.21 -0.43
CA GLY A 25 -10.01 -0.37 -1.86
C GLY A 25 -10.35 -1.82 -2.22
N GLY A 26 -9.63 -2.79 -1.64
CA GLY A 26 -9.93 -4.22 -1.79
C GLY A 26 -11.33 -4.58 -1.30
N PHE A 27 -11.73 -4.08 -0.13
CA PHE A 27 -13.05 -4.35 0.45
C PHE A 27 -14.19 -3.78 -0.41
N ILE A 28 -14.03 -2.56 -0.93
CA ILE A 28 -15.01 -1.93 -1.84
C ILE A 28 -15.18 -2.76 -3.11
N MET A 29 -14.08 -3.16 -3.73
CA MET A 29 -14.13 -3.98 -4.94
C MET A 29 -14.73 -5.36 -4.69
N LEU A 30 -14.48 -5.96 -3.52
CA LEU A 30 -15.12 -7.22 -3.12
C LEU A 30 -16.64 -7.06 -3.01
N ALA A 31 -17.12 -5.96 -2.42
CA ALA A 31 -18.54 -5.66 -2.35
C ALA A 31 -19.16 -5.50 -3.75
N ILE A 32 -18.46 -4.88 -4.69
CA ILE A 32 -18.89 -4.78 -6.10
C ILE A 32 -18.93 -6.16 -6.77
N ALA A 33 -17.93 -7.01 -6.54
CA ALA A 33 -17.90 -8.37 -7.07
C ALA A 33 -19.09 -9.19 -6.57
N LEU A 34 -19.41 -9.10 -5.28
CA LEU A 34 -20.59 -9.74 -4.69
C LEU A 34 -21.90 -9.18 -5.27
N ALA A 35 -22.00 -7.86 -5.43
CA ALA A 35 -23.20 -7.22 -5.99
C ALA A 35 -23.43 -7.55 -7.47
N THR A 36 -22.39 -7.91 -8.21
CA THR A 36 -22.46 -8.22 -9.66
C THR A 36 -22.46 -9.72 -9.97
N GLN A 37 -22.47 -10.59 -8.95
CA GLN A 37 -22.30 -12.02 -9.12
C GLN A 37 -23.39 -12.69 -9.96
N ASP A 38 -24.63 -12.19 -9.87
CA ASP A 38 -25.80 -12.77 -10.54
C ASP A 38 -25.82 -12.50 -12.06
N ILE A 39 -25.01 -11.54 -12.53
CA ILE A 39 -24.87 -11.22 -13.95
C ILE A 39 -23.56 -11.79 -14.46
N ARG A 40 -23.62 -12.99 -15.05
CA ARG A 40 -22.45 -13.81 -15.41
C ARG A 40 -21.33 -13.06 -16.15
N ILE A 41 -21.67 -12.24 -17.16
CA ILE A 41 -20.68 -11.49 -17.95
C ILE A 41 -20.03 -10.38 -17.11
N ILE A 42 -20.84 -9.63 -16.36
CA ILE A 42 -20.35 -8.54 -15.50
C ILE A 42 -19.48 -9.12 -14.39
N SER A 43 -19.89 -10.23 -13.78
CA SER A 43 -19.12 -10.94 -12.76
C SER A 43 -17.72 -11.31 -13.25
N VAL A 44 -17.58 -11.88 -14.46
CA VAL A 44 -16.25 -12.20 -15.03
C VAL A 44 -15.41 -10.94 -15.25
N ILE A 45 -15.99 -9.88 -15.80
CA ILE A 45 -15.26 -8.61 -16.02
C ILE A 45 -14.80 -8.02 -14.69
N THR A 46 -15.68 -7.95 -13.69
CA THR A 46 -15.38 -7.44 -12.36
C THR A 46 -14.27 -8.24 -11.68
N GLN A 47 -14.29 -9.57 -11.79
CA GLN A 47 -13.25 -10.43 -11.21
C GLN A 47 -11.89 -10.22 -11.88
N VAL A 48 -11.84 -10.11 -13.21
CA VAL A 48 -10.59 -9.85 -13.94
C VAL A 48 -10.03 -8.46 -13.57
N LEU A 49 -10.89 -7.43 -13.52
CA LEU A 49 -10.49 -6.08 -13.10
C LEU A 49 -10.01 -6.06 -11.64
N PHE A 50 -10.68 -6.80 -10.76
CA PHE A 50 -10.28 -6.92 -9.37
C PHE A 50 -8.90 -7.55 -9.23
N LEU A 51 -8.62 -8.63 -9.97
CA LEU A 51 -7.32 -9.30 -9.94
C LEU A 51 -6.22 -8.40 -10.53
N ALA A 52 -6.42 -7.89 -11.74
CA ALA A 52 -5.42 -7.06 -12.42
C ALA A 52 -5.15 -5.75 -11.66
N GLY A 53 -6.22 -5.08 -11.22
CA GLY A 53 -6.14 -3.89 -10.38
C GLY A 53 -5.46 -4.18 -9.04
N GLY A 54 -5.85 -5.26 -8.37
CA GLY A 54 -5.25 -5.70 -7.11
C GLY A 54 -3.73 -5.91 -7.22
N ILE A 55 -3.26 -6.55 -8.30
CA ILE A 55 -1.83 -6.71 -8.57
C ILE A 55 -1.16 -5.36 -8.79
N ALA A 56 -1.71 -4.49 -9.64
CA ALA A 56 -1.14 -3.17 -9.93
C ALA A 56 -1.06 -2.27 -8.69
N PHE A 57 -2.11 -2.26 -7.86
CA PHE A 57 -2.13 -1.52 -6.59
C PHE A 57 -1.14 -2.11 -5.58
N THR A 58 -0.98 -3.44 -5.52
CA THR A 58 0.01 -4.08 -4.66
C THR A 58 1.42 -3.68 -5.05
N ILE A 59 1.76 -3.73 -6.34
CA ILE A 59 3.06 -3.28 -6.86
C ILE A 59 3.30 -1.82 -6.47
N THR A 60 2.28 -0.96 -6.62
CA THR A 60 2.37 0.45 -6.27
C THR A 60 2.60 0.66 -4.78
N ALA A 61 1.85 -0.03 -3.92
CA ALA A 61 1.98 0.02 -2.46
C ALA A 61 3.38 -0.42 -2.00
N VAL A 62 3.92 -1.49 -2.60
CA VAL A 62 5.29 -1.96 -2.34
C VAL A 62 6.32 -0.92 -2.78
N ARG A 63 6.17 -0.32 -3.96
CA ARG A 63 7.08 0.72 -4.45
C ARG A 63 7.10 1.95 -3.54
N MET A 64 5.92 2.41 -3.09
CA MET A 64 5.81 3.54 -2.14
C MET A 64 6.45 3.19 -0.79
N THR A 65 6.18 1.99 -0.27
CA THR A 65 6.79 1.50 0.98
C THR A 65 8.32 1.43 0.89
N ASN A 66 8.85 0.98 -0.24
CA ASN A 66 10.29 0.92 -0.49
C ASN A 66 10.93 2.31 -0.59
N ALA A 67 10.25 3.28 -1.21
CA ALA A 67 10.72 4.67 -1.22
C ALA A 67 10.80 5.24 0.20
N LEU A 68 9.83 4.92 1.06
CA LEU A 68 9.84 5.32 2.47
C LEU A 68 10.95 4.63 3.26
N ASN A 69 11.26 3.35 2.99
CA ASN A 69 12.40 2.65 3.58
C ASN A 69 13.72 3.34 3.25
N ARG A 70 13.94 3.70 1.99
CA ARG A 70 15.16 4.42 1.57
C ARG A 70 15.32 5.76 2.28
N LYS A 71 14.22 6.51 2.49
CA LYS A 71 14.25 7.75 3.26
C LYS A 71 14.60 7.51 4.74
N ALA A 72 14.04 6.46 5.34
CA ALA A 72 14.37 6.08 6.71
C ALA A 72 15.84 5.64 6.86
N GLU A 73 16.38 4.91 5.88
CA GLU A 73 17.78 4.49 5.85
C GLU A 73 18.74 5.68 5.68
N ALA A 74 18.42 6.64 4.82
CA ALA A 74 19.20 7.87 4.67
C ALA A 74 19.27 8.66 6.00
N ALA A 75 18.11 8.86 6.65
CA ALA A 75 18.06 9.51 7.96
C ALA A 75 18.80 8.73 9.05
N ARG A 76 18.84 7.39 8.95
CA ARG A 76 19.63 6.55 9.86
C ARG A 76 21.12 6.80 9.67
N ARG A 77 21.61 6.88 8.44
CA ARG A 77 23.03 7.15 8.12
C ARG A 77 23.46 8.54 8.57
N GLU A 78 22.62 9.56 8.42
CA GLU A 78 22.90 10.91 8.90
C GLU A 78 23.07 10.99 10.43
N VAL A 79 22.35 10.15 11.18
CA VAL A 79 22.34 10.19 12.65
C VAL A 79 23.39 9.27 13.27
N LEU A 80 23.67 8.11 12.66
CA LEU A 80 24.62 7.14 13.20
C LEU A 80 26.03 7.25 12.61
N GLY A 81 26.20 7.99 11.50
CA GLY A 81 27.40 7.90 10.66
C GLY A 81 27.47 6.54 9.95
N ASP A 82 28.20 6.44 8.85
CA ASP A 82 28.47 5.16 8.17
C ASP A 82 29.21 4.21 9.14
N MET A 83 28.47 3.39 9.88
CA MET A 83 28.95 2.16 10.51
C MET A 83 28.56 0.96 9.66
#